data_AF-A0A821ZPW7-F1
#
_entry.id   AF-A0A821ZPW7-F1
#
_cell.length_a   1.000
_cell.length_b   1.000
_cell.length_c   1.000
_cell.angle_alpha   90.00
_cell.angle_beta   90.00
_cell.angle_gamma   90.00
#
_symmetry.space_group_name_H-M   'P 1'
#
loop_
_entity.id
_entity.type
_entity.pdbx_description
1 polymer ?
#
loop_
_entity_poly.entity_id
_entity_poly.type
_entity_poly.pdbx_seq_one_letter_code
_entity_poly.pdbx_strand_id
1 'polypeptide(L)'
;MVSTNGVFSKADTDMEEGKTLLMKNYEKLSIVATNIETIDNQLTQIYVQMLQCHQQNTNLHQELNNMKIINSLEKSYLDTILLNQNILMQDITMLKQQVENENQIIKDGPNGTIVWKIINVREKTYDAQSERRTSIYSPAFYTSNTGYKLCVRLYLNGDGSARGSHISIFLLILRGSYDSLLKWPFSYRVSFCLFDQRTIIETNGNIQPKHIIDSFRPDITSISFQRPCSEMNIASGIPKFFSLIEFNKTENENLYIINDTMFIKVLIDFIGISRSILPFIFNLNIALPTHIQEKLISKEIKRREEQNIH
;
A
#
# COMPACT_ATOMS: atom_id res chain seq x y z
N MET A 1 -60.97 -125.63 31.56
CA MET A 1 -61.53 -124.41 32.20
C MET A 1 -60.36 -123.57 32.68
N VAL A 2 -60.30 -122.31 32.23
CA VAL A 2 -59.53 -121.17 32.80
C VAL A 2 -58.00 -121.28 32.71
N SER A 3 -57.33 -120.67 31.72
CA SER A 3 -57.00 -119.23 31.56
C SER A 3 -56.03 -118.68 32.62
N THR A 4 -54.73 -118.75 32.35
CA THR A 4 -53.69 -117.93 32.99
C THR A 4 -52.46 -117.79 32.08
N ASN A 5 -52.59 -117.12 30.93
CA ASN A 5 -51.42 -116.79 30.07
C ASN A 5 -51.61 -115.45 29.32
N GLY A 6 -52.16 -114.44 29.99
CA GLY A 6 -52.48 -113.14 29.37
C GLY A 6 -52.07 -111.90 30.14
N VAL A 7 -51.42 -112.02 31.31
CA VAL A 7 -51.14 -110.85 32.17
C VAL A 7 -49.67 -110.41 32.13
N PHE A 8 -48.75 -111.23 31.60
CA PHE A 8 -47.32 -110.87 31.51
C PHE A 8 -46.92 -110.11 30.24
N SER A 9 -47.67 -110.17 29.12
CA SER A 9 -47.19 -109.55 27.87
C SER A 9 -47.34 -108.02 27.83
N LYS A 10 -48.33 -107.46 28.52
CA LYS A 10 -48.59 -106.01 28.48
C LYS A 10 -47.54 -105.20 29.24
N ALA A 11 -47.10 -105.71 30.40
CA ALA A 11 -46.03 -105.11 31.19
C ALA A 11 -44.66 -105.14 30.48
N ASP A 12 -44.35 -106.21 29.74
CA ASP A 12 -43.12 -106.30 28.95
C ASP A 12 -43.14 -105.35 27.73
N THR A 13 -44.32 -105.12 27.15
CA THR A 13 -44.49 -104.20 26.00
C THR A 13 -44.41 -102.74 26.45
N ASP A 14 -45.06 -102.39 27.57
CA ASP A 14 -45.00 -101.05 28.18
C ASP A 14 -43.57 -100.72 28.67
N MET A 15 -42.79 -101.73 29.10
CA MET A 15 -41.39 -101.56 29.51
C MET A 15 -40.44 -101.36 28.32
N GLU A 16 -40.66 -102.01 27.18
CA GLU A 16 -39.90 -101.74 25.94
C GLU A 16 -40.28 -100.42 25.28
N GLU A 17 -41.56 -100.02 25.30
CA GLU A 17 -41.96 -98.67 24.88
C GLU A 17 -41.32 -97.60 25.77
N GLY A 18 -41.26 -97.84 27.09
CA GLY A 18 -40.57 -96.97 28.05
C GLY A 18 -39.07 -96.82 27.77
N LYS A 19 -38.36 -97.91 27.46
CA LYS A 19 -36.94 -97.89 27.07
C LYS A 19 -36.72 -97.17 25.74
N THR A 20 -37.57 -97.42 24.75
CA THR A 20 -37.51 -96.78 23.43
C THR A 20 -37.72 -95.26 23.55
N LEU A 21 -38.67 -94.84 24.39
CA LEU A 21 -38.93 -93.42 24.69
C LEU A 21 -37.74 -92.77 25.41
N LEU A 22 -37.14 -93.46 26.39
CA LEU A 22 -35.94 -93.01 27.09
C LEU A 22 -34.76 -92.80 26.14
N MET A 23 -34.55 -93.73 25.21
CA MET A 23 -33.48 -93.65 24.22
C MET A 23 -33.69 -92.50 23.23
N LYS A 24 -34.93 -92.29 22.78
CA LYS A 24 -35.32 -91.15 21.93
C LYS A 24 -35.15 -89.81 22.65
N ASN A 25 -35.43 -89.77 23.96
CA ASN A 25 -35.19 -88.58 24.79
C ASN A 25 -33.69 -88.33 24.98
N TYR A 26 -32.88 -89.39 25.13
CA TYR A 26 -31.43 -89.29 25.23
C TYR A 26 -30.80 -88.75 23.93
N GLU A 27 -31.24 -89.21 22.76
CA GLU A 27 -30.81 -88.66 21.47
C GLU A 27 -31.16 -87.17 21.32
N LYS A 28 -32.39 -86.78 21.67
CA LYS A 28 -32.79 -85.37 21.67
C LYS A 28 -31.94 -84.53 22.62
N LEU A 29 -31.68 -85.03 23.83
CA LEU A 29 -30.79 -84.39 24.81
C LEU A 29 -29.36 -84.25 24.27
N SER A 30 -28.84 -85.27 23.60
CA SER A 30 -27.52 -85.25 22.98
C SER A 30 -27.41 -84.19 21.87
N ILE A 31 -28.44 -84.07 21.02
CA ILE A 31 -28.53 -83.04 19.97
C ILE A 31 -28.61 -81.64 20.58
N VAL A 32 -29.42 -81.48 21.64
CA VAL A 32 -29.52 -80.20 22.36
C VAL A 32 -28.17 -79.81 22.97
N ALA A 33 -27.45 -80.76 23.57
CA ALA A 33 -26.12 -80.51 24.13
C ALA A 33 -25.10 -80.05 23.06
N THR A 34 -25.08 -80.70 21.89
CA THR A 34 -24.18 -80.30 20.79
C THR A 34 -24.56 -78.95 20.18
N ASN A 35 -25.85 -78.64 20.08
CA ASN A 35 -26.31 -77.32 19.64
C ASN A 35 -25.91 -76.22 20.64
N ILE A 36 -26.00 -76.49 21.95
CA ILE A 36 -25.54 -75.56 23.00
C ILE A 36 -24.04 -75.30 22.85
N GLU A 37 -23.24 -76.34 22.68
CA GLU A 37 -21.78 -76.21 22.47
C GLU A 37 -21.44 -75.43 21.19
N THR A 38 -22.22 -75.63 20.12
CA THR A 38 -22.05 -74.87 18.88
C THR A 38 -22.38 -73.39 19.07
N ILE A 39 -23.48 -73.09 19.77
CA ILE A 39 -23.89 -71.72 20.11
C ILE A 39 -22.85 -71.04 21.00
N ASP A 40 -22.30 -71.75 21.99
CA ASP A 40 -21.26 -71.24 22.88
C ASP A 40 -19.97 -70.87 22.13
N ASN A 41 -19.55 -71.72 21.19
CA ASN A 41 -18.41 -71.43 20.31
C ASN A 41 -18.69 -70.21 19.41
N GLN A 42 -19.89 -70.09 18.83
CA GLN A 42 -20.29 -68.94 18.02
C GLN A 42 -20.33 -67.65 18.86
N LEU A 43 -20.87 -67.70 20.08
CA LEU A 43 -20.90 -66.58 21.02
C LEU A 43 -19.48 -66.10 21.37
N THR A 44 -18.57 -67.04 21.63
CA THR A 44 -17.16 -66.75 21.90
C THR A 44 -16.51 -66.07 20.70
N GLN A 45 -16.78 -66.55 19.49
CA GLN A 45 -16.23 -65.99 18.26
C GLN A 45 -16.75 -64.57 17.99
N ILE A 46 -18.06 -64.33 18.20
CA ILE A 46 -18.68 -63.01 18.11
C ILE A 46 -18.08 -62.05 19.14
N TYR A 47 -17.84 -62.51 20.37
CA TYR A 47 -17.22 -61.70 21.42
C TYR A 47 -15.81 -61.23 21.03
N VAL A 48 -14.99 -62.12 20.47
CA VAL A 48 -13.64 -61.77 19.97
C VAL A 48 -13.72 -60.76 18.83
N GLN A 49 -14.65 -60.95 17.87
CA GLN A 49 -14.86 -59.99 16.78
C GLN A 49 -15.33 -58.63 17.28
N MET A 50 -16.20 -58.59 18.28
CA MET A 50 -16.66 -57.35 18.91
C MET A 50 -15.50 -56.59 19.56
N LEU A 51 -14.62 -57.29 20.29
CA LEU A 51 -13.41 -56.71 20.89
C LEU A 51 -12.47 -56.13 19.83
N GLN A 52 -12.23 -56.86 18.74
CA GLN A 52 -11.40 -56.39 17.62
C GLN A 52 -12.01 -55.15 16.95
N CYS A 53 -13.32 -55.17 16.69
CA CYS A 53 -14.05 -54.04 16.12
C CYS A 53 -14.00 -52.81 17.03
N HIS A 54 -14.15 -53.01 18.35
CA HIS A 54 -14.02 -51.93 19.32
C HIS A 54 -12.63 -51.30 19.29
N GLN A 55 -11.57 -52.12 19.26
CA GLN A 55 -10.20 -51.64 19.19
C GLN A 55 -9.90 -50.89 17.88
N GLN A 56 -10.39 -51.39 16.74
CA GLN A 56 -10.31 -50.67 15.47
C GLN A 56 -11.02 -49.30 15.54
N ASN A 57 -12.24 -49.24 16.10
CA ASN A 57 -12.95 -47.98 16.29
C ASN A 57 -12.17 -46.98 17.16
N THR A 58 -11.52 -47.46 18.23
CA THR A 58 -10.69 -46.58 19.07
C THR A 58 -9.49 -46.02 18.31
N ASN A 59 -8.84 -46.82 17.45
CA ASN A 59 -7.72 -46.38 16.63
C ASN A 59 -8.18 -45.36 15.57
N LEU A 60 -9.27 -45.62 14.85
CA LEU A 60 -9.83 -44.67 13.88
C LEU A 60 -10.20 -43.34 14.55
N HIS A 61 -10.76 -43.37 15.77
CA HIS A 61 -11.06 -42.16 16.51
C HIS A 61 -9.82 -41.33 16.85
N GLN A 62 -8.71 -41.99 17.20
CA GLN A 62 -7.43 -41.31 17.45
C GLN A 62 -6.87 -40.70 16.16
N GLU A 63 -6.87 -41.44 15.05
CA GLU A 63 -6.42 -40.94 13.75
C GLU A 63 -7.25 -39.73 13.29
N LEU A 64 -8.58 -39.78 13.44
CA LEU A 64 -9.46 -38.67 13.12
C LEU A 64 -9.14 -37.42 13.95
N ASN A 65 -8.83 -37.59 15.23
CA ASN A 65 -8.45 -36.48 16.10
C ASN A 65 -7.10 -35.88 15.68
N ASN A 66 -6.12 -36.72 15.33
CA ASN A 66 -4.83 -36.26 14.81
C ASN A 66 -5.00 -35.47 13.50
N MET A 67 -5.83 -35.97 12.57
CA MET A 67 -6.14 -35.29 11.32
C MET A 67 -6.81 -33.93 11.54
N LYS A 68 -7.71 -33.80 12.53
CA LYS A 68 -8.32 -32.51 12.87
C LYS A 68 -7.28 -31.50 13.39
N ILE A 69 -6.35 -31.95 14.22
CA ILE A 69 -5.26 -31.10 14.73
C ILE A 69 -4.38 -30.65 13.57
N ILE A 70 -3.94 -31.56 12.70
CA ILE A 70 -3.12 -31.24 11.51
C ILE A 70 -3.83 -30.22 10.62
N ASN A 71 -5.10 -30.45 10.28
CA ASN A 71 -5.87 -29.53 9.45
C ASN A 71 -6.01 -28.14 10.12
N SER A 72 -6.21 -28.09 11.44
CA SER A 72 -6.23 -26.81 12.16
C SER A 72 -4.89 -26.06 12.13
N LEU A 73 -3.77 -26.78 12.21
CA LEU A 73 -2.42 -26.22 12.10
C LEU A 73 -2.14 -25.72 10.67
N GLU A 74 -2.48 -26.51 9.66
CA GLU A 74 -2.34 -26.13 8.25
C GLU A 74 -3.17 -24.89 7.91
N LYS A 75 -4.40 -24.82 8.42
CA LYS A 75 -5.26 -23.63 8.27
C LYS A 75 -4.62 -22.40 8.92
N SER A 76 -4.10 -22.52 10.14
CA SER A 76 -3.41 -21.43 10.83
C SER A 76 -2.14 -20.98 10.07
N TYR A 77 -1.42 -21.92 9.47
CA TYR A 77 -0.25 -21.62 8.64
C TYR A 77 -0.63 -20.87 7.36
N LEU A 78 -1.71 -21.30 6.69
CA LEU A 78 -2.27 -20.60 5.52
C LEU A 78 -2.72 -19.18 5.86
N ASP A 79 -3.40 -18.98 6.99
CA ASP A 79 -3.84 -17.65 7.45
C ASP A 79 -2.63 -16.71 7.65
N THR A 80 -1.52 -17.24 8.19
CA THR A 80 -0.26 -16.49 8.37
C THR A 80 0.38 -16.13 7.04
N ILE A 81 0.40 -17.05 6.07
CA ILE A 81 0.91 -16.76 4.71
C ILE A 81 0.08 -15.67 4.06
N LEU A 82 -1.25 -15.76 4.14
CA LEU A 82 -2.15 -14.76 3.55
C LEU A 82 -1.93 -13.37 4.15
N LEU A 83 -1.77 -13.29 5.48
CA LEU A 83 -1.44 -12.04 6.15
C LEU A 83 -0.11 -11.45 5.64
N ASN A 84 0.93 -12.27 5.56
CA ASN A 84 2.24 -11.83 5.04
C ASN A 84 2.16 -11.37 3.59
N GLN A 85 1.38 -12.05 2.74
CA GLN A 85 1.14 -11.65 1.36
C GLN A 85 0.45 -10.28 1.27
N ASN A 86 -0.54 -10.03 2.13
CA ASN A 86 -1.24 -8.74 2.18
C ASN A 86 -0.30 -7.60 2.62
N ILE A 87 0.53 -7.84 3.64
CA ILE A 87 1.53 -6.86 4.10
C ILE A 87 2.53 -6.55 2.98
N LEU A 88 3.07 -7.59 2.34
CA LEU A 88 4.02 -7.42 1.24
C LEU A 88 3.41 -6.65 0.06
N MET A 89 2.13 -6.87 -0.24
CA MET A 89 1.42 -6.15 -1.29
C MET A 89 1.24 -4.67 -0.95
N GLN A 90 0.97 -4.35 0.32
CA GLN A 90 0.94 -2.97 0.80
C GLN A 90 2.32 -2.31 0.68
N ASP A 91 3.38 -2.99 1.10
CA ASP A 91 4.76 -2.48 1.00
C ASP A 91 5.16 -2.21 -0.46
N ILE A 92 4.86 -3.14 -1.37
CA ILE A 92 5.09 -2.95 -2.82
C ILE A 92 4.33 -1.74 -3.34
N THR A 93 3.09 -1.54 -2.89
CA THR A 93 2.27 -0.39 -3.32
C THR A 93 2.87 0.92 -2.81
N MET A 94 3.33 0.96 -1.56
CA MET A 94 4.01 2.11 -0.98
C MET A 94 5.33 2.43 -1.70
N LEU A 95 6.14 1.40 -1.99
CA LEU A 95 7.41 1.57 -2.72
C LEU A 95 7.18 2.09 -4.14
N LYS A 96 6.18 1.56 -4.86
CA LYS A 96 5.81 2.08 -6.18
C LYS A 96 5.42 3.55 -6.12
N GLN A 97 4.63 3.94 -5.12
CA GLN A 97 4.26 5.34 -4.91
C GLN A 97 5.47 6.21 -4.58
N GLN A 98 6.42 5.72 -3.77
CA GLN A 98 7.65 6.45 -3.47
C GLN A 98 8.50 6.67 -4.73
N VAL A 99 8.69 5.64 -5.55
CA VAL A 99 9.43 5.75 -6.82
C VAL A 99 8.76 6.74 -7.77
N GLU A 100 7.42 6.68 -7.87
CA GLU A 100 6.67 7.62 -8.71
C GLU A 100 6.82 9.07 -8.20
N ASN A 101 6.81 9.28 -6.89
CA ASN A 101 7.07 10.57 -6.28
C ASN A 101 8.51 11.05 -6.58
N GLU A 102 9.51 10.18 -6.49
CA GLU A 102 10.89 10.53 -6.83
C GLU A 102 11.02 10.92 -8.31
N ASN A 103 10.30 10.25 -9.22
CA ASN A 103 10.25 10.62 -10.64
C ASN A 103 9.57 11.97 -10.91
N GLN A 104 8.76 12.47 -9.97
CA GLN A 104 8.10 13.78 -10.09
C GLN A 104 8.98 14.94 -9.64
N ILE A 105 10.09 14.70 -8.94
CA ILE A 105 11.05 15.75 -8.55
C ILE A 105 12.42 15.51 -9.17
N ILE A 106 12.83 16.46 -9.99
CA ILE A 106 14.19 16.50 -10.54
C ILE A 106 14.99 17.48 -9.68
N LYS A 107 16.05 17.00 -9.03
CA LYS A 107 17.02 17.88 -8.36
C LYS A 107 17.79 18.63 -9.44
N ASP A 108 17.65 19.95 -9.46
CA ASP A 108 18.23 20.82 -10.48
C ASP A 108 19.39 21.65 -9.89
N GLY A 109 20.34 20.95 -9.29
CA GLY A 109 21.59 21.50 -8.75
C GLY A 109 21.74 21.51 -7.22
N PRO A 110 22.91 21.94 -6.70
CA PRO A 110 23.28 21.81 -5.28
C PRO A 110 22.68 22.88 -4.36
N ASN A 111 21.94 23.86 -4.89
CA ASN A 111 21.46 25.02 -4.15
C ASN A 111 19.97 24.93 -3.75
N GLY A 112 19.47 23.71 -3.52
CA GLY A 112 18.07 23.49 -3.12
C GLY A 112 17.06 23.83 -4.20
N THR A 113 17.47 23.76 -5.47
CA THR A 113 16.62 23.95 -6.64
C THR A 113 15.98 22.62 -7.02
N ILE A 114 14.67 22.63 -7.25
CA ILE A 114 13.94 21.46 -7.76
C ILE A 114 13.05 21.83 -8.93
N VAL A 115 12.80 20.87 -9.81
CA VAL A 115 11.70 20.93 -10.76
C VAL A 115 10.68 19.87 -10.38
N TRP A 116 9.46 20.31 -10.12
CA TRP A 116 8.30 19.47 -9.87
C TRP A 116 7.51 19.27 -11.17
N LYS A 117 7.47 18.03 -11.63
CA LYS A 117 6.64 17.57 -12.75
C LYS A 117 5.26 17.17 -12.21
N ILE A 118 4.22 17.83 -12.70
CA ILE A 118 2.84 17.56 -12.34
C ILE A 118 2.14 16.95 -13.56
N ILE A 119 1.82 15.66 -13.48
CA ILE A 119 1.01 14.94 -14.48
C ILE A 119 -0.47 14.95 -14.13
N ASN A 120 -1.36 14.57 -15.06
CA ASN A 120 -2.81 14.50 -14.85
C ASN A 120 -3.39 15.83 -14.35
N VAL A 121 -2.96 16.95 -14.93
CA VAL A 121 -3.32 18.29 -14.48
C VAL A 121 -4.82 18.53 -14.60
N ARG A 122 -5.47 18.04 -15.66
CA ARG A 122 -6.92 18.14 -15.87
C ARG A 122 -7.72 17.49 -14.76
N GLU A 123 -7.37 16.24 -14.41
CA GLU A 123 -8.01 15.49 -13.32
C GLU A 123 -7.85 16.25 -12.00
N LYS A 124 -6.63 16.67 -11.67
CA LYS A 124 -6.34 17.44 -10.44
C LYS A 124 -7.06 18.79 -10.40
N THR A 125 -7.26 19.42 -11.55
CA THR A 125 -8.01 20.68 -11.68
C THR A 125 -9.49 20.44 -11.42
N TYR A 126 -10.07 19.40 -12.02
CA TYR A 126 -11.45 19.00 -11.78
C TYR A 126 -11.70 18.66 -10.31
N ASP A 127 -10.76 17.95 -9.67
CA ASP A 127 -10.83 17.64 -8.24
C ASP A 127 -10.77 18.88 -7.35
N ALA A 128 -9.98 19.88 -7.74
CA ALA A 128 -9.89 21.15 -7.03
C ALA A 128 -11.16 22.01 -7.21
N GLN A 129 -11.77 21.99 -8.40
CA GLN A 129 -13.02 22.69 -8.69
C GLN A 129 -14.23 22.06 -8.01
N SER A 130 -14.29 20.73 -7.97
CA SER A 130 -15.33 19.96 -7.29
C SER A 130 -15.15 19.83 -5.78
N GLU A 131 -14.10 20.47 -5.24
CA GLU A 131 -13.71 20.44 -3.82
C GLU A 131 -13.39 19.06 -3.24
N ARG A 132 -13.34 18.01 -4.07
CA ARG A 132 -12.93 16.66 -3.65
C ARG A 132 -11.50 16.66 -3.12
N ARG A 133 -10.62 17.43 -3.78
CA ARG A 133 -9.23 17.63 -3.35
C ARG A 133 -8.78 19.02 -3.75
N THR A 134 -8.83 19.95 -2.79
CA THR A 134 -8.55 21.38 -3.03
C THR A 134 -7.08 21.71 -3.30
N SER A 135 -6.15 20.84 -2.91
CA SER A 135 -4.71 21.05 -3.10
C SER A 135 -3.93 19.77 -3.32
N ILE A 136 -2.79 19.91 -3.99
CA ILE A 136 -1.80 18.86 -4.22
C ILE A 136 -0.46 19.27 -3.61
N TYR A 137 0.36 18.29 -3.26
CA TYR A 137 1.67 18.49 -2.67
C TYR A 137 2.74 17.98 -3.62
N SER A 138 3.87 18.69 -3.71
CA SER A 138 5.07 18.11 -4.29
C SER A 138 5.60 17.03 -3.36
N PRO A 139 6.36 16.06 -3.87
CA PRO A 139 7.24 15.25 -3.03
C PRO A 139 8.14 16.15 -2.16
N ALA A 140 8.58 15.63 -1.02
CA ALA A 140 9.48 16.37 -0.14
C ALA A 140 10.87 16.46 -0.79
N PHE A 141 11.52 17.60 -0.65
CA PHE A 141 12.88 17.81 -1.14
C PHE A 141 13.74 18.49 -0.09
N TYR A 142 15.05 18.30 -0.20
CA TYR A 142 16.02 18.93 0.69
C TYR A 142 16.82 19.99 -0.05
N THR A 143 17.14 21.06 0.66
CA THR A 143 17.99 22.14 0.12
C THR A 143 19.46 21.73 -0.07
N SER A 144 19.92 20.75 0.71
CA SER A 144 21.20 20.04 0.55
C SER A 144 21.10 18.69 1.27
N ASN A 145 22.13 17.84 1.23
CA ASN A 145 22.12 16.54 1.92
C ASN A 145 21.81 16.63 3.42
N THR A 146 22.16 17.75 4.06
CA THR A 146 21.91 18.04 5.48
C THR A 146 21.09 19.32 5.68
N GLY A 147 20.38 19.76 4.63
CA GLY A 147 19.67 21.04 4.61
C GLY A 147 18.23 20.97 5.11
N TYR A 148 17.50 22.08 4.94
CA TYR A 148 16.07 22.17 5.23
C TYR A 148 15.27 21.19 4.38
N LYS A 149 14.30 20.50 4.99
CA LYS A 149 13.30 19.66 4.33
C LYS A 149 12.08 20.50 3.98
N LEU A 150 11.73 20.56 2.70
CA LEU A 150 10.71 21.43 2.15
C LEU A 150 9.71 20.65 1.30
N CYS A 151 8.53 21.23 1.09
CA CYS A 151 7.49 20.73 0.20
C CYS A 151 6.72 21.92 -0.39
N VAL A 152 6.19 21.78 -1.61
CA VAL A 152 5.31 22.79 -2.22
C VAL A 152 3.87 22.30 -2.13
N ARG A 153 2.95 23.20 -1.80
CA ARG A 153 1.51 22.96 -1.90
C ARG A 153 0.91 23.87 -2.96
N LEU A 154 0.17 23.27 -3.88
CA LEU A 154 -0.45 23.95 -5.01
C LEU A 154 -1.96 23.80 -4.94
N TYR A 155 -2.67 24.92 -5.14
CA TYR A 155 -4.12 24.97 -5.25
C TYR A 155 -4.47 25.37 -6.68
N LEU A 156 -4.84 24.38 -7.49
CA LEU A 156 -5.16 24.58 -8.91
C LEU A 156 -6.44 25.41 -9.13
N ASN A 157 -7.30 25.51 -8.12
CA ASN A 157 -8.47 26.40 -8.13
C ASN A 157 -8.33 27.57 -7.12
N GLY A 158 -7.11 27.85 -6.69
CA GLY A 158 -6.80 28.93 -5.75
C GLY A 158 -7.19 28.67 -4.30
N ASP A 159 -6.63 29.50 -3.41
CA ASP A 159 -6.87 29.48 -1.96
C ASP A 159 -7.23 30.87 -1.44
N GLY A 160 -8.02 30.92 -0.35
CA GLY A 160 -8.45 32.16 0.29
C GLY A 160 -9.08 33.16 -0.69
N SER A 161 -8.56 34.39 -0.71
CA SER A 161 -9.03 35.48 -1.58
C SER A 161 -8.71 35.29 -3.07
N ALA A 162 -7.91 34.28 -3.42
CA ALA A 162 -7.57 33.93 -4.80
C ALA A 162 -8.40 32.76 -5.36
N ARG A 163 -9.20 32.09 -4.51
CA ARG A 163 -10.03 30.95 -4.89
C ARG A 163 -10.94 31.29 -6.07
N GLY A 164 -10.98 30.40 -7.06
CA GLY A 164 -11.76 30.55 -8.29
C GLY A 164 -11.24 31.61 -9.27
N SER A 165 -10.11 32.27 -8.98
CA SER A 165 -9.54 33.32 -9.87
C SER A 165 -8.08 33.08 -10.26
N HIS A 166 -7.26 32.54 -9.37
CA HIS A 166 -5.86 32.27 -9.61
C HIS A 166 -5.46 30.90 -9.07
N ILE A 167 -4.38 30.34 -9.58
CA ILE A 167 -3.63 29.28 -8.91
C ILE A 167 -2.85 29.92 -7.75
N SER A 168 -2.89 29.24 -6.60
CA SER A 168 -2.11 29.62 -5.41
C SER A 168 -1.00 28.60 -5.15
N ILE A 169 0.20 29.09 -4.83
CA ILE A 169 1.36 28.26 -4.56
C ILE A 169 2.00 28.63 -3.23
N PHE A 170 2.33 27.62 -2.42
CA PHE A 170 2.87 27.80 -1.08
C PHE A 170 4.04 26.87 -0.82
N LEU A 171 5.01 27.35 -0.04
CA LEU A 171 6.09 26.54 0.51
C LEU A 171 5.68 26.05 1.91
N LEU A 172 6.02 24.80 2.21
CA LEU A 172 5.96 24.19 3.54
C LEU A 172 7.36 23.83 3.98
N ILE A 173 7.64 24.12 5.25
CA ILE A 173 8.78 23.55 5.95
C ILE A 173 8.30 22.28 6.66
N LEU A 174 8.99 21.18 6.39
CA LEU A 174 8.74 19.90 7.03
C LEU A 174 9.81 19.66 8.09
N ARG A 175 9.48 18.86 9.11
CA ARG A 175 10.47 18.43 10.11
C ARG A 175 11.55 17.58 9.45
N GLY A 176 12.79 18.03 9.55
CA GLY A 176 13.98 17.38 9.01
C GLY A 176 14.84 16.74 10.11
N SER A 177 15.61 15.72 9.73
CA SER A 177 16.53 15.04 10.66
C SER A 177 17.69 15.93 11.15
N TYR A 178 18.00 17.00 10.41
CA TYR A 178 19.11 17.91 10.68
C TYR A 178 18.67 19.26 11.24
N ASP A 179 17.39 19.44 11.60
CA ASP A 179 16.83 20.73 12.02
C ASP A 179 17.56 21.37 13.22
N SER A 180 18.20 20.55 14.07
CA SER A 180 19.02 20.99 15.20
C SER A 180 20.33 21.69 14.79
N LEU A 181 20.81 21.45 13.57
CA LEU A 181 22.05 22.02 13.02
C LEU A 181 21.79 23.26 12.14
N LEU A 182 20.52 23.50 11.78
CA LEU A 182 20.14 24.55 10.83
C LEU A 182 19.87 25.88 11.53
N LYS A 183 20.04 26.98 10.78
CA LYS A 183 19.70 28.32 11.25
C LYS A 183 18.18 28.53 11.20
N TRP A 184 17.64 29.17 12.23
CA TRP A 184 16.22 29.52 12.32
C TRP A 184 16.05 30.97 12.77
N PRO A 185 14.97 31.66 12.35
CA PRO A 185 13.94 31.20 11.41
C PRO A 185 14.46 31.10 9.96
N PHE A 186 13.77 30.30 9.15
CA PHE A 186 14.05 30.19 7.72
C PHE A 186 13.80 31.55 7.05
N SER A 187 14.84 32.14 6.47
CA SER A 187 14.83 33.54 5.98
C SER A 187 15.30 33.68 4.52
N TYR A 188 15.50 32.56 3.83
CA TYR A 188 15.98 32.55 2.44
C TYR A 188 14.84 32.86 1.46
N ARG A 189 15.10 33.68 0.44
CA ARG A 189 14.09 34.04 -0.56
C ARG A 189 13.69 32.79 -1.34
N VAL A 190 12.39 32.63 -1.54
CA VAL A 190 11.80 31.52 -2.29
C VAL A 190 11.28 32.07 -3.60
N SER A 191 11.71 31.48 -4.72
CA SER A 191 11.23 31.85 -6.06
C SER A 191 10.58 30.65 -6.73
N PHE A 192 9.40 30.86 -7.29
CA PHE A 192 8.66 29.89 -8.07
C PHE A 192 8.68 30.29 -9.54
N CYS A 193 8.76 29.30 -10.41
CA CYS A 193 8.70 29.48 -11.86
C CYS A 193 7.79 28.41 -12.46
N LEU A 194 6.65 28.82 -13.02
CA LEU A 194 5.85 27.97 -13.88
C LEU A 194 6.44 28.02 -15.29
N PHE A 195 6.86 26.86 -15.80
CA PHE A 195 7.48 26.77 -17.11
C PHE A 195 6.45 27.00 -18.21
N ASP A 196 6.89 27.77 -19.19
CA ASP A 196 6.25 27.93 -20.49
C ASP A 196 6.96 26.95 -21.43
N GLN A 197 6.19 26.01 -21.96
CA GLN A 197 6.65 24.86 -22.70
C GLN A 197 6.61 25.09 -24.22
N ARG A 198 6.41 26.32 -24.70
CA ARG A 198 6.33 26.67 -26.13
C ARG A 198 7.50 26.18 -26.98
N THR A 199 8.68 26.08 -26.39
CA THR A 199 9.90 25.62 -27.08
C THR A 199 9.84 24.14 -27.49
N ILE A 200 8.88 23.38 -26.95
CA ILE A 200 8.58 22.00 -27.38
C ILE A 200 7.85 22.01 -28.73
N ILE A 201 7.00 23.01 -28.97
CA ILE A 201 6.14 23.09 -30.16
C ILE A 201 6.86 23.83 -31.29
N GLU A 202 7.57 24.92 -30.97
CA GLU A 202 8.20 25.79 -31.97
C GLU A 202 9.73 25.64 -31.95
N THR A 203 10.25 24.85 -32.90
CA THR A 203 11.67 24.44 -32.98
C THR A 203 12.59 25.45 -33.66
N ASN A 204 12.05 26.57 -34.17
CA ASN A 204 12.79 27.54 -34.98
C ASN A 204 13.78 28.42 -34.17
N GLY A 205 14.05 28.09 -32.90
CA GLY A 205 15.14 28.66 -32.09
C GLY A 205 15.01 30.12 -31.66
N ASN A 206 14.07 30.88 -32.23
CA ASN A 206 13.95 32.33 -32.02
C ASN A 206 12.98 32.74 -30.92
N ILE A 207 12.36 31.79 -30.21
CA ILE A 207 11.29 32.09 -29.26
C ILE A 207 11.77 31.80 -27.86
N GLN A 208 11.92 32.88 -27.08
CA GLN A 208 12.17 32.75 -25.66
C GLN A 208 10.87 32.39 -24.92
N PRO A 209 10.91 31.40 -24.02
CA PRO A 209 9.74 31.03 -23.23
C PRO A 209 9.38 32.14 -22.25
N LYS A 210 8.06 32.35 -22.03
CA LYS A 210 7.53 33.38 -21.15
C LYS A 210 7.13 32.77 -19.81
N HIS A 211 8.13 32.28 -19.07
CA HIS A 211 7.92 31.71 -17.75
C HIS A 211 7.23 32.69 -16.79
N ILE A 212 6.32 32.17 -15.97
CA ILE A 212 5.70 32.96 -14.90
C ILE A 212 6.56 32.78 -13.65
N ILE A 213 7.21 33.87 -13.24
CA ILE A 213 8.17 33.88 -12.13
C ILE A 213 7.67 34.84 -11.06
N ASP A 214 7.57 34.35 -9.83
CA ASP A 214 7.30 35.20 -8.67
C ASP A 214 8.08 34.71 -7.45
N SER A 215 8.34 35.60 -6.50
CA SER A 215 9.16 35.30 -5.33
C SER A 215 8.70 36.05 -4.10
N PHE A 216 8.82 35.40 -2.94
CA PHE A 216 8.57 36.02 -1.65
C PHE A 216 9.80 35.86 -0.74
N ARG A 217 9.93 36.78 0.22
CA ARG A 217 10.88 36.64 1.33
C ARG A 217 10.10 36.18 2.56
N PRO A 218 10.51 35.09 3.23
CA PRO A 218 9.90 34.67 4.48
C PRO A 218 9.83 35.80 5.51
N ASP A 219 8.68 35.93 6.16
CA ASP A 219 8.53 36.80 7.33
C ASP A 219 9.08 36.07 8.56
N ILE A 220 10.20 36.54 9.09
CA ILE A 220 10.88 35.94 10.23
C ILE A 220 10.05 35.92 11.52
N THR A 221 8.99 36.72 11.59
CA THR A 221 8.06 36.74 12.74
C THR A 221 6.94 35.70 12.61
N SER A 222 6.71 35.19 11.40
CA SER A 222 5.67 34.20 11.15
C SER A 222 6.06 32.82 11.67
N ILE A 223 5.09 32.12 12.26
CA ILE A 223 5.22 30.75 12.75
C ILE A 223 5.48 29.74 11.61
N SER A 224 5.14 30.09 10.37
CA SER A 224 5.40 29.26 9.18
C SER A 224 6.89 28.97 8.96
N PHE A 225 7.77 29.87 9.41
CA PHE A 225 9.20 29.82 9.12
C PHE A 225 10.06 29.55 10.36
N GLN A 226 9.44 29.32 11.51
CA GLN A 226 10.15 28.89 12.72
C GLN A 226 10.58 27.43 12.59
N ARG A 227 11.48 27.01 13.49
CA ARG A 227 11.89 25.59 13.58
C ARG A 227 10.65 24.71 13.77
N PRO A 228 10.46 23.66 12.95
CA PRO A 228 9.30 22.79 13.06
C PRO A 228 9.19 22.12 14.43
N CYS A 229 8.02 22.27 15.05
CA CYS A 229 7.61 21.52 16.24
C CYS A 229 6.67 20.35 15.90
N SER A 230 6.08 20.38 14.70
CA SER A 230 5.20 19.37 14.12
C SER A 230 5.82 18.82 12.83
N GLU A 231 5.21 17.79 12.23
CA GLU A 231 5.66 17.22 10.94
C GLU A 231 5.73 18.26 9.81
N MET A 232 4.80 19.22 9.81
CA MET A 232 4.74 20.31 8.85
C MET A 232 4.36 21.63 9.55
N ASN A 233 4.98 22.71 9.12
CA ASN A 233 4.57 24.08 9.47
C ASN A 233 3.38 24.52 8.60
N ILE A 234 2.76 25.65 8.98
CA ILE A 234 1.74 26.30 8.16
C ILE A 234 2.36 26.77 6.86
N ALA A 235 1.73 26.44 5.73
CA ALA A 235 2.20 26.83 4.40
C ALA A 235 2.16 28.35 4.21
N SER A 236 3.16 28.91 3.52
CA SER A 236 3.21 30.33 3.18
C SER A 236 3.77 30.55 1.78
N GLY A 237 3.26 31.55 1.06
CA GLY A 237 3.58 31.73 -0.34
C GLY A 237 2.72 32.80 -1.03
N ILE A 238 2.30 32.50 -2.26
CA ILE A 238 1.77 33.48 -3.22
C ILE A 238 0.34 33.06 -3.61
N PRO A 239 -0.70 33.71 -3.04
CA PRO A 239 -2.08 33.37 -3.35
C PRO A 239 -2.46 33.61 -4.82
N LYS A 240 -1.98 34.69 -5.44
CA LYS A 240 -2.31 35.06 -6.82
C LYS A 240 -1.13 34.81 -7.75
N PHE A 241 -0.67 33.57 -7.83
CA PHE A 241 0.54 33.22 -8.59
C PHE A 241 0.31 33.18 -10.10
N PHE A 242 -0.77 32.56 -10.56
CA PHE A 242 -1.08 32.46 -11.98
C PHE A 242 -2.58 32.58 -12.25
N SER A 243 -2.99 33.35 -13.26
CA SER A 243 -4.41 33.57 -13.57
C SER A 243 -5.10 32.31 -14.06
N LEU A 244 -6.29 32.01 -13.53
CA LEU A 244 -7.09 30.89 -14.05
C LEU A 244 -7.62 31.16 -15.46
N ILE A 245 -7.73 32.43 -15.87
CA ILE A 245 -8.11 32.77 -17.25
C ILE A 245 -7.05 32.27 -18.23
N GLU A 246 -5.77 32.48 -17.91
CA GLU A 246 -4.66 31.99 -18.71
C GLU A 246 -4.49 30.48 -18.60
N PHE A 247 -4.70 29.92 -17.41
CA PHE A 247 -4.61 28.48 -17.17
C PHE A 247 -5.71 27.66 -17.86
N ASN A 248 -6.93 28.19 -17.95
CA ASN A 248 -8.07 27.51 -18.56
C ASN A 248 -8.21 27.77 -20.07
N LYS A 249 -7.22 28.41 -20.70
CA LYS A 249 -7.14 28.50 -22.16
C LYS A 249 -7.17 27.10 -22.79
N THR A 250 -7.64 27.04 -24.03
CA THR A 250 -7.75 25.76 -24.77
C THR A 250 -6.37 25.11 -24.93
N GLU A 251 -6.33 23.80 -25.16
CA GLU A 251 -5.06 23.06 -25.28
C GLU A 251 -4.10 23.62 -26.35
N ASN A 252 -4.65 24.21 -27.41
CA ASN A 252 -3.85 24.81 -28.48
C ASN A 252 -3.28 26.20 -28.10
N GLU A 253 -3.82 26.84 -27.06
CA GLU A 253 -3.43 28.18 -26.62
C GLU A 253 -2.65 28.15 -25.30
N ASN A 254 -2.85 27.11 -24.48
CA ASN A 254 -2.16 26.95 -23.22
C ASN A 254 -0.77 26.36 -23.42
N LEU A 255 0.24 27.23 -23.30
CA LEU A 255 1.64 26.85 -23.44
C LEU A 255 2.28 26.38 -22.12
N TYR A 256 1.55 26.39 -21.01
CA TYR A 256 2.05 25.97 -19.69
C TYR A 256 1.69 24.52 -19.35
N ILE A 257 0.67 23.97 -20.01
CA ILE A 257 0.24 22.57 -19.87
C ILE A 257 0.30 21.90 -21.24
N ILE A 258 1.24 20.99 -21.44
CA ILE A 258 1.37 20.21 -22.67
C ILE A 258 1.32 18.73 -22.29
N ASN A 259 0.58 17.91 -23.05
CA ASN A 259 0.38 16.48 -22.76
C ASN A 259 -0.08 16.23 -21.31
N ASP A 260 -1.05 17.03 -20.87
CA ASP A 260 -1.60 17.02 -19.50
C ASP A 260 -0.55 17.09 -18.39
N THR A 261 0.57 17.77 -18.67
CA THR A 261 1.72 17.90 -17.78
C THR A 261 2.14 19.36 -17.68
N MET A 262 2.41 19.82 -16.46
CA MET A 262 2.99 21.13 -16.16
C MET A 262 4.24 20.98 -15.29
N PHE A 263 5.11 21.99 -15.31
CA PHE A 263 6.36 21.98 -14.54
C PHE A 263 6.50 23.25 -13.71
N ILE A 264 6.86 23.07 -12.44
CA ILE A 264 7.13 24.18 -11.51
C ILE A 264 8.54 24.03 -10.98
N LYS A 265 9.39 25.02 -11.21
CA LYS A 265 10.71 25.13 -10.59
C LYS A 265 10.63 25.93 -9.30
N VAL A 266 11.31 25.45 -8.27
CA VAL A 266 11.51 26.15 -7.01
C VAL A 266 12.98 26.44 -6.86
N LEU A 267 13.33 27.68 -6.53
CA LEU A 267 14.68 28.12 -6.23
C LEU A 267 14.72 28.73 -4.83
N ILE A 268 15.57 28.18 -3.97
CA ILE A 268 15.89 28.75 -2.66
C ILE A 268 17.19 29.53 -2.76
N ASP A 269 17.12 30.84 -2.49
CA ASP A 269 18.26 31.73 -2.65
C ASP A 269 19.02 31.91 -1.33
N PHE A 270 20.17 31.23 -1.25
CA PHE A 270 21.08 31.27 -0.11
C PHE A 270 22.13 32.38 -0.17
N ILE A 271 22.35 32.98 -1.34
CA ILE A 271 23.47 33.92 -1.58
C ILE A 271 23.00 35.36 -1.86
N GLY A 272 21.68 35.61 -1.84
CA GLY A 272 21.11 36.95 -1.97
C GLY A 272 21.13 37.48 -3.40
N ILE A 273 20.90 36.61 -4.38
CA ILE A 273 20.90 36.94 -5.81
C ILE A 273 19.90 38.08 -6.11
N SER A 274 20.19 39.00 -7.04
CA SER A 274 19.21 40.02 -7.45
C SER A 274 17.97 39.42 -8.13
N ARG A 275 16.76 39.97 -7.95
CA ARG A 275 15.56 39.50 -8.65
C ARG A 275 15.67 39.64 -10.17
N SER A 276 16.42 40.62 -10.66
CA SER A 276 16.55 40.92 -12.08
C SER A 276 17.19 39.78 -12.89
N ILE A 277 17.97 38.91 -12.26
CA ILE A 277 18.63 37.77 -12.93
C ILE A 277 17.76 36.51 -12.92
N LEU A 278 16.65 36.47 -12.18
CA LEU A 278 15.77 35.30 -12.14
C LEU A 278 15.32 34.85 -13.53
N PRO A 279 14.91 35.75 -14.47
CA PRO A 279 14.59 35.33 -15.83
C PRO A 279 15.76 34.64 -16.54
N PHE A 280 17.00 35.08 -16.32
CA PHE A 280 18.17 34.40 -16.88
C PHE A 280 18.34 33.01 -16.26
N ILE A 281 18.27 32.89 -14.93
CA ILE A 281 18.43 31.62 -14.21
C ILE A 281 17.37 30.60 -14.66
N PHE A 282 16.12 31.03 -14.80
CA PHE A 282 15.02 30.13 -15.19
C PHE A 282 15.03 29.76 -16.67
N ASN A 283 15.63 30.59 -17.54
CA ASN A 283 15.81 30.30 -18.96
C ASN A 283 17.11 29.54 -19.30
N LEU A 284 17.97 29.26 -18.30
CA LEU A 284 19.14 28.42 -18.53
C LEU A 284 18.72 27.02 -18.98
N ASN A 285 19.44 26.50 -19.97
CA ASN A 285 19.21 25.14 -20.43
C ASN A 285 19.46 24.15 -19.29
N ILE A 286 18.39 23.51 -18.82
CA ILE A 286 18.40 22.57 -17.70
C ILE A 286 19.23 21.31 -17.99
N ALA A 287 19.46 20.99 -19.27
CA ALA A 287 20.31 19.87 -19.68
C ALA A 287 21.81 20.13 -19.46
N LEU A 288 22.21 21.38 -19.19
CA LEU A 288 23.60 21.68 -18.90
C LEU A 288 24.00 21.09 -17.54
N PRO A 289 25.21 20.50 -17.39
CA PRO A 289 25.72 20.07 -16.10
C PRO A 289 25.69 21.21 -15.09
N THR A 290 25.38 20.91 -13.83
CA THR A 290 25.17 21.96 -12.81
C THR A 290 26.34 22.93 -12.69
N HIS A 291 27.57 22.44 -12.64
CA HIS A 291 28.76 23.30 -12.52
C HIS A 291 28.89 24.29 -13.71
N ILE A 292 28.36 23.95 -14.88
CA ILE A 292 28.29 24.85 -16.03
C ILE A 292 27.21 25.90 -15.83
N GLN A 293 26.02 25.49 -15.38
CA GLN A 293 24.94 26.43 -15.04
C GLN A 293 25.43 27.47 -14.01
N GLU A 294 26.07 27.03 -12.93
CA GLU A 294 26.62 27.92 -11.89
C GLU A 294 27.66 28.91 -12.44
N LYS A 295 28.54 28.45 -13.34
CA LYS A 295 29.52 29.31 -13.99
C LYS A 295 28.86 30.36 -14.87
N LEU A 296 27.79 30.02 -15.59
CA LEU A 296 27.02 30.97 -16.40
C LEU A 296 26.29 32.00 -15.53
N ILE A 297 25.64 31.54 -14.45
CA ILE A 297 24.98 32.42 -13.47
C ILE A 297 26.00 33.40 -12.87
N SER A 298 27.15 32.89 -12.41
CA SER A 298 28.20 33.73 -11.80
C SER A 298 28.75 34.78 -12.77
N LYS A 299 28.93 34.42 -14.05
CA LYS A 299 29.34 35.37 -15.09
C LYS A 299 28.29 36.45 -15.32
N GLU A 300 27.01 36.06 -15.38
CA GLU A 300 25.91 37.00 -15.60
C GLU A 300 25.71 37.94 -14.40
N ILE A 301 25.92 37.47 -13.17
CA ILE A 301 25.93 38.32 -11.97
C ILE A 301 27.01 39.40 -12.11
N LYS A 302 28.26 39.01 -12.37
CA LYS A 302 29.39 39.95 -12.52
C LYS A 302 29.14 40.97 -13.63
N ARG A 303 28.67 40.51 -14.80
CA ARG A 303 28.35 41.37 -15.94
C ARG A 303 27.32 42.45 -15.58
N ARG A 304 26.32 42.12 -14.76
CA ARG A 304 25.29 43.07 -14.32
C ARG A 304 25.78 44.01 -13.22
N GLU A 305 26.63 43.52 -12.32
CA GLU A 305 27.27 44.37 -11.31
C GLU A 305 28.15 45.44 -11.98
N GLU A 306 28.93 45.06 -12.99
CA GLU A 306 29.76 46.00 -13.77
C GLU A 306 28.92 47.06 -14.51
N GLN A 307 27.73 46.71 -14.99
CA GLN A 307 26.82 47.63 -15.68
C GLN A 307 26.08 48.61 -14.75
N ASN A 308 25.98 48.31 -13.45
CA ASN A 308 25.34 49.19 -12.47
C ASN A 308 26.32 50.21 -11.84
N ILE A 309 27.60 50.16 -12.20
CA ILE A 309 28.66 51.06 -11.70
C ILE A 309 28.92 52.22 -12.68
N HIS A 310 28.23 52.26 -13.83
CA HIS A 310 28.23 53.36 -14.80
C HIS A 310 26.83 53.96 -14.93
#